data_AF-A0A6N7G2S2-F1
#
_entry.id   AF-A0A6N7G2S2-F1
#
_cell.length_a   1.000
_cell.length_b   1.000
_cell.length_c   1.000
_cell.angle_alpha   90.00
_cell.angle_beta   90.00
_cell.angle_gamma   90.00
#
_symmetry.space_group_name_H-M   'P 1'
#
loop_
_entity.id
_entity.type
_entity.pdbx_description
1 polymer ?
#
loop_
_entity_poly.entity_id
_entity_poly.type
_entity_poly.pdbx_seq_one_letter_code
_entity_poly.pdbx_strand_id
1 'polypeptide(L)'
;MPSWVRSAADVPDLHWPWTAAIAVGLLSVDGKRVTPGSLAASWHATNDEQLMDHWLRAFAGVLATVFPDDGNGEESLEIGRLTLTVLAAEPAPTGRDLCDAIGLTIVQSDPRLYRAFDHGHGVRDPAEIVLEVLAAFGAVTVEAGQHRITSLGRWACQQISDRAAELINDAPAATRGARCQLKISLRYVHPVCWRRIQLPSSATLGELHRIIQIAFDWDDDHLHVFTVGRRWYGNPLYDAEYDEDDITLAEVFTHSRTSIGYIYDLGDTWRHDIILEQTTDADPDHSDPVCLAGRGDVPVEDTHDEWSAFDQAAINARLATLAEGDSHHQLLDDDVQTILTDAYGEAEELTAFLTVLEDEIAFPVTATLLGSHVVVTGLTANDDTLELRARSKGQDGRGTVAFTDLEFPAGTVEAWLHAAYLAYLGDLTSDPVPPAEWDGLWTRWG
;
A
#
# COMPACT_ATOMS: atom_id res chain seq x y z
N MET A 1 -1.17 -3.50 -42.57
CA MET A 1 -0.21 -2.99 -41.56
C MET A 1 1.09 -3.77 -41.68
N PRO A 2 2.25 -3.19 -41.33
CA PRO A 2 3.50 -3.93 -41.22
C PRO A 2 3.35 -5.15 -40.31
N SER A 3 4.08 -6.24 -40.59
CA SER A 3 3.96 -7.52 -39.85
C SER A 3 4.38 -7.45 -38.38
N TRP A 4 5.01 -6.36 -37.97
CA TRP A 4 5.43 -6.11 -36.59
C TRP A 4 4.35 -5.40 -35.75
N VAL A 5 3.34 -4.78 -36.39
CA VAL A 5 2.22 -4.13 -35.68
C VAL A 5 1.18 -5.19 -35.32
N ARG A 6 1.11 -5.57 -34.05
CA ARG A 6 0.18 -6.58 -33.50
C ARG A 6 -0.91 -5.94 -32.63
N SER A 7 -0.68 -4.71 -32.17
CA SER A 7 -1.54 -3.89 -31.34
C SER A 7 -1.27 -2.40 -31.61
N ALA A 8 -2.14 -1.50 -31.14
CA ALA A 8 -1.90 -0.06 -31.23
C ALA A 8 -0.69 0.40 -30.38
N ALA A 9 -0.35 -0.33 -29.33
CA ALA A 9 0.85 -0.09 -28.53
C ALA A 9 2.15 -0.32 -29.32
N ASP A 10 2.09 -1.08 -30.43
CA ASP A 10 3.22 -1.22 -31.35
C ASP A 10 3.36 -0.01 -32.27
N VAL A 11 2.58 1.07 -32.13
CA VAL A 11 2.73 2.27 -32.95
C VAL A 11 3.18 3.42 -32.04
N PRO A 12 4.49 3.75 -31.97
CA PRO A 12 5.02 4.77 -31.06
C PRO A 12 4.29 6.12 -31.17
N ASP A 13 3.95 6.53 -32.39
CA ASP A 13 3.23 7.78 -32.67
C ASP A 13 1.82 7.83 -32.04
N LEU A 14 1.23 6.67 -31.70
CA LEU A 14 -0.07 6.58 -31.06
C LEU A 14 0.01 6.47 -29.54
N HIS A 15 1.19 6.32 -28.95
CA HIS A 15 1.32 6.06 -27.52
C HIS A 15 0.72 7.19 -26.67
N TRP A 16 1.17 8.44 -26.83
CA TRP A 16 0.66 9.56 -26.03
C TRP A 16 -0.81 9.91 -26.32
N PRO A 17 -1.28 10.00 -27.59
CA PRO A 17 -2.69 10.25 -27.85
C PRO A 17 -3.61 9.18 -27.24
N TRP A 18 -3.16 7.92 -27.22
CA TRP A 18 -3.93 6.82 -26.67
C TRP A 18 -3.95 6.82 -25.15
N THR A 19 -2.79 7.04 -24.51
CA THR A 19 -2.68 7.20 -23.06
C THR A 19 -3.54 8.38 -22.59
N ALA A 20 -3.46 9.52 -23.27
CA ALA A 20 -4.30 10.69 -23.01
C ALA A 20 -5.80 10.37 -23.11
N ALA A 21 -6.20 9.63 -24.16
CA ALA A 21 -7.60 9.25 -24.35
C ALA A 21 -8.11 8.26 -23.29
N ILE A 22 -7.26 7.37 -22.77
CA ILE A 22 -7.60 6.49 -21.64
C ILE A 22 -7.72 7.31 -20.35
N ALA A 23 -6.74 8.17 -20.05
CA ALA A 23 -6.71 8.98 -18.82
C ALA A 23 -7.93 9.91 -18.68
N VAL A 24 -8.48 10.37 -19.80
CA VAL A 24 -9.68 11.23 -19.84
C VAL A 24 -10.98 10.42 -19.92
N GLY A 25 -10.91 9.10 -20.10
CA GLY A 25 -12.09 8.23 -20.23
C GLY A 25 -12.79 8.34 -21.59
N LEU A 26 -12.09 8.77 -22.64
CA LEU A 26 -12.58 8.71 -24.02
C LEU A 26 -12.51 7.29 -24.58
N LEU A 27 -11.52 6.52 -24.15
CA LEU A 27 -11.32 5.12 -24.51
C LEU A 27 -11.22 4.27 -23.25
N SER A 28 -11.67 3.03 -23.34
CA SER A 28 -11.41 1.98 -22.35
C SER A 28 -10.82 0.77 -23.08
N VAL A 29 -9.96 0.02 -22.39
CA VAL A 29 -9.31 -1.17 -22.93
C VAL A 29 -9.65 -2.37 -22.03
N ASP A 30 -10.33 -3.35 -22.62
CA ASP A 30 -10.66 -4.63 -21.98
C ASP A 30 -9.95 -5.76 -22.73
N GLY A 31 -8.88 -6.28 -22.12
CA GLY A 31 -8.00 -7.28 -22.71
C GLY A 31 -7.43 -6.84 -24.06
N LYS A 32 -7.95 -7.39 -25.16
CA LYS A 32 -7.51 -7.08 -26.55
C LYS A 32 -8.49 -6.18 -27.30
N ARG A 33 -9.47 -5.60 -26.61
CA ARG A 33 -10.53 -4.78 -27.22
C ARG A 33 -10.49 -3.37 -26.67
N VAL A 34 -10.80 -2.43 -27.56
CA VAL A 34 -10.94 -1.02 -27.25
C VAL A 34 -12.41 -0.67 -27.40
N THR A 35 -12.98 -0.08 -26.38
CA THR A 35 -14.38 0.38 -26.38
C THR A 35 -14.42 1.88 -26.11
N PRO A 36 -15.49 2.58 -26.54
CA PRO A 36 -15.73 3.94 -26.07
C PRO A 36 -15.74 3.98 -24.55
N GLY A 37 -15.02 4.94 -23.96
CA GLY A 37 -15.04 5.16 -22.51
C GLY A 37 -16.27 5.95 -22.07
N SER A 38 -16.37 6.22 -20.77
CA SER A 38 -17.51 6.91 -20.14
C SER A 38 -17.76 8.31 -20.72
N LEU A 39 -16.70 9.00 -21.15
CA LEU A 39 -16.77 10.36 -21.67
C LEU A 39 -17.05 10.43 -23.19
N ALA A 40 -16.92 9.32 -23.91
CA ALA A 40 -16.97 9.31 -25.37
C ALA A 40 -18.31 9.84 -25.93
N ALA A 41 -19.42 9.60 -25.24
CA ALA A 41 -20.75 10.04 -25.66
C ALA A 41 -21.01 11.54 -25.39
N SER A 42 -20.34 12.12 -24.40
CA SER A 42 -20.57 13.49 -23.92
C SER A 42 -19.47 14.49 -24.30
N TRP A 43 -18.37 14.03 -24.93
CA TRP A 43 -17.23 14.88 -25.31
C TRP A 43 -17.60 16.15 -26.09
N HIS A 44 -18.57 16.07 -26.99
CA HIS A 44 -18.99 17.23 -27.79
C HIS A 44 -19.73 18.31 -26.99
N ALA A 45 -20.13 18.02 -25.74
CA ALA A 45 -20.82 18.95 -24.84
C ALA A 45 -19.90 19.55 -23.76
N THR A 46 -18.58 19.28 -23.83
CA THR A 46 -17.59 19.77 -22.87
C THR A 46 -17.44 21.30 -22.93
N ASN A 47 -17.55 21.96 -21.78
CA ASN A 47 -17.30 23.40 -21.65
C ASN A 47 -15.81 23.72 -21.40
N ASP A 48 -15.43 24.99 -21.38
CA ASP A 48 -14.01 25.40 -21.25
C ASP A 48 -13.34 24.90 -19.96
N GLU A 49 -14.05 24.91 -18.83
CA GLU A 49 -13.52 24.45 -17.53
C GLU A 49 -13.27 22.94 -17.55
N GLN A 50 -14.25 22.17 -18.03
CA GLN A 50 -14.13 20.73 -18.22
C GLN A 50 -13.03 20.39 -19.24
N LEU A 51 -12.88 21.19 -20.29
CA LEU A 51 -11.81 21.00 -21.27
C LEU A 51 -10.43 21.16 -20.63
N MET A 52 -10.26 22.11 -19.71
CA MET A 52 -8.98 22.29 -19.00
C MET A 52 -8.72 21.17 -18.00
N ASP A 53 -9.74 20.68 -17.30
CA ASP A 53 -9.59 19.51 -16.42
C ASP A 53 -9.26 18.24 -17.24
N HIS A 54 -9.93 18.02 -18.36
CA HIS A 54 -9.58 16.93 -19.29
C HIS A 54 -8.17 17.06 -19.85
N TRP A 55 -7.73 18.27 -20.21
CA TRP A 55 -6.36 18.51 -20.65
C TRP A 55 -5.37 18.15 -19.54
N LEU A 56 -5.64 18.55 -18.30
CA LEU A 56 -4.77 18.28 -17.16
C LEU A 56 -4.67 16.79 -16.86
N ARG A 57 -5.80 16.06 -16.90
CA ARG A 57 -5.85 14.60 -16.74
C ARG A 57 -5.12 13.86 -17.86
N ALA A 58 -5.31 14.28 -19.11
CA ALA A 58 -4.56 13.74 -20.24
C ALA A 58 -3.05 13.97 -20.08
N PHE A 59 -2.67 15.18 -19.65
CA PHE A 59 -1.29 15.58 -19.46
C PHE A 59 -0.63 14.80 -18.34
N ALA A 60 -1.29 14.71 -17.18
CA ALA A 60 -0.83 13.93 -16.04
C ALA A 60 -0.74 12.44 -16.39
N GLY A 61 -1.75 11.87 -17.04
CA GLY A 61 -1.76 10.47 -17.46
C GLY A 61 -0.67 10.13 -18.48
N VAL A 62 -0.30 11.05 -19.38
CA VAL A 62 0.85 10.84 -20.26
C VAL A 62 2.15 10.95 -19.48
N LEU A 63 2.33 12.00 -18.65
CA LEU A 63 3.52 12.18 -17.81
C LEU A 63 3.79 10.97 -16.93
N ALA A 64 2.75 10.42 -16.28
CA ALA A 64 2.76 9.21 -15.48
C ALA A 64 3.33 7.96 -16.19
N THR A 65 3.38 7.97 -17.52
CA THR A 65 3.92 6.85 -18.32
C THR A 65 5.29 7.14 -18.94
N VAL A 66 5.85 8.33 -18.72
CA VAL A 66 7.08 8.76 -19.38
C VAL A 66 8.28 8.04 -18.80
N PHE A 67 8.39 7.95 -17.48
CA PHE A 67 9.49 7.25 -16.82
C PHE A 67 8.99 5.89 -16.31
N PRO A 68 9.87 4.89 -16.24
CA PRO A 68 9.56 3.62 -15.59
C PRO A 68 9.40 3.86 -14.09
N ASP A 69 8.18 4.19 -13.71
CA ASP A 69 7.71 4.46 -12.36
C ASP A 69 7.23 3.19 -11.64
N ASP A 70 6.80 3.35 -10.38
CA ASP A 70 6.15 2.36 -9.51
C ASP A 70 4.81 1.85 -10.04
N GLY A 71 4.32 2.54 -11.06
CA GLY A 71 3.16 2.26 -11.85
C GLY A 71 1.92 3.06 -11.45
N ASN A 72 1.97 3.88 -10.39
CA ASN A 72 0.95 4.88 -10.09
C ASN A 72 1.23 6.19 -10.86
N GLY A 73 2.47 6.39 -11.32
CA GLY A 73 2.88 7.52 -12.15
C GLY A 73 3.25 8.78 -11.37
N GLU A 74 3.34 8.70 -10.04
CA GLU A 74 3.64 9.79 -9.12
C GLU A 74 5.05 10.33 -9.32
N GLU A 75 6.07 9.46 -9.37
CA GLU A 75 7.45 9.88 -9.57
C GLU A 75 7.61 10.60 -10.92
N SER A 76 6.96 10.08 -11.96
CA SER A 76 6.99 10.64 -13.31
C SER A 76 6.22 11.96 -13.42
N LEU A 77 5.09 12.05 -12.73
CA LEU A 77 4.30 13.28 -12.63
C LEU A 77 5.10 14.36 -11.91
N GLU A 78 5.77 13.99 -10.81
CA GLU A 78 6.61 14.88 -10.02
C GLU A 78 7.86 15.33 -10.80
N ILE A 79 8.51 14.43 -11.53
CA ILE A 79 9.59 14.78 -12.48
C ILE A 79 9.11 15.81 -13.51
N GLY A 80 7.89 15.63 -14.06
CA GLY A 80 7.27 16.59 -14.96
C GLY A 80 7.05 17.96 -14.32
N ARG A 81 6.55 17.99 -13.08
CA ARG A 81 6.31 19.20 -12.28
C ARG A 81 7.61 19.93 -11.94
N LEU A 82 8.65 19.21 -11.52
CA LEU A 82 9.97 19.75 -11.23
C LEU A 82 10.62 20.32 -12.50
N THR A 83 10.44 19.66 -13.64
CA THR A 83 10.90 20.19 -14.95
C THR A 83 10.23 21.52 -15.29
N LEU A 84 8.90 21.62 -15.10
CA LEU A 84 8.18 22.89 -15.27
C LEU A 84 8.66 23.97 -14.28
N THR A 85 8.99 23.58 -13.05
CA THR A 85 9.55 24.49 -12.04
C THR A 85 10.89 25.09 -12.49
N VAL A 86 11.80 24.26 -13.03
CA VAL A 86 13.09 24.72 -13.58
C VAL A 86 12.87 25.69 -14.75
N LEU A 87 11.93 25.38 -15.65
CA LEU A 87 11.60 26.25 -16.78
C LEU A 87 10.93 27.56 -16.38
N ALA A 88 10.31 27.61 -15.20
CA ALA A 88 9.69 28.81 -14.65
C ALA A 88 10.68 29.76 -13.94
N ALA A 89 11.94 29.33 -13.74
CA ALA A 89 12.97 30.15 -13.12
C ALA A 89 13.27 31.43 -13.93
N GLU A 90 13.72 32.48 -13.25
CA GLU A 90 14.14 33.74 -13.88
C GLU A 90 15.59 34.11 -13.48
N PRO A 91 16.55 34.11 -14.44
CA PRO A 91 16.41 33.69 -15.83
C PRO A 91 16.30 32.16 -15.98
N ALA A 92 15.50 31.70 -16.94
CA ALA A 92 15.37 30.27 -17.22
C ALA A 92 16.68 29.73 -17.82
N PRO A 93 17.21 28.59 -17.35
CA PRO A 93 18.36 27.94 -17.95
C PRO A 93 18.03 27.47 -19.38
N THR A 94 19.04 27.35 -20.24
CA THR A 94 18.85 26.96 -21.65
C THR A 94 19.91 25.97 -22.11
N GLY A 95 19.61 25.23 -23.18
CA GLY A 95 20.56 24.28 -23.77
C GLY A 95 20.99 23.22 -22.76
N ARG A 96 22.30 23.01 -22.61
CA ARG A 96 22.83 22.00 -21.68
C ARG A 96 22.59 22.35 -20.21
N ASP A 97 22.68 23.63 -19.87
CA ASP A 97 22.45 24.10 -18.50
C ASP A 97 21.01 23.82 -18.04
N LEU A 98 20.06 23.74 -18.97
CA LEU A 98 18.67 23.34 -18.67
C LEU A 98 18.60 21.86 -18.27
N CYS A 99 19.20 20.95 -19.05
CA CYS A 99 19.22 19.52 -18.71
C CYS A 99 19.91 19.28 -17.37
N ASP A 100 21.06 19.93 -17.14
CA ASP A 100 21.80 19.81 -15.89
C ASP A 100 21.00 20.38 -14.71
N ALA A 101 20.28 21.49 -14.88
CA ALA A 101 19.40 22.05 -13.86
C ALA A 101 18.20 21.14 -13.55
N ILE A 102 17.58 20.51 -14.55
CA ILE A 102 16.50 19.53 -14.36
C ILE A 102 17.00 18.36 -13.51
N GLY A 103 18.12 17.73 -13.91
CA GLY A 103 18.69 16.61 -13.15
C GLY A 103 19.05 17.00 -11.72
N LEU A 104 19.65 18.18 -11.53
CA LEU A 104 20.01 18.69 -10.21
C LEU A 104 18.78 18.96 -9.32
N THR A 105 17.72 19.55 -9.87
CA THR A 105 16.49 19.80 -9.12
C THR A 105 15.80 18.51 -8.72
N ILE A 106 15.78 17.50 -9.59
CA ILE A 106 15.20 16.18 -9.28
C ILE A 106 15.95 15.51 -8.13
N VAL A 107 17.30 15.41 -8.22
CA VAL A 107 18.09 14.77 -7.16
C VAL A 107 18.06 15.52 -5.84
N GLN A 108 17.91 16.85 -5.86
CA GLN A 108 17.78 17.66 -4.65
C GLN A 108 16.40 17.56 -4.01
N SER A 109 15.36 17.33 -4.81
CA SER A 109 14.00 17.12 -4.32
C SER A 109 13.91 15.75 -3.63
N ASP A 110 14.28 14.69 -4.33
CA ASP A 110 14.35 13.34 -3.78
C ASP A 110 15.33 12.48 -4.61
N PRO A 111 16.39 11.91 -4.00
CA PRO A 111 17.31 10.99 -4.66
C PRO A 111 16.64 9.77 -5.32
N ARG A 112 15.45 9.35 -4.87
CA ARG A 112 14.67 8.24 -5.48
C ARG A 112 14.16 8.62 -6.87
N LEU A 113 13.61 9.82 -7.03
CA LEU A 113 13.16 10.35 -8.34
C LEU A 113 14.28 10.38 -9.37
N TYR A 114 15.52 10.66 -8.93
CA TYR A 114 16.67 10.65 -9.83
C TYR A 114 16.95 9.25 -10.40
N ARG A 115 16.68 8.17 -9.65
CA ARG A 115 16.83 6.80 -10.18
C ARG A 115 15.83 6.56 -11.31
N ALA A 116 14.56 6.89 -11.12
CA ALA A 116 13.52 6.75 -12.16
C ALA A 116 13.84 7.60 -13.40
N PHE A 117 14.30 8.84 -13.18
CA PHE A 117 14.74 9.76 -14.21
C PHE A 117 15.93 9.21 -15.02
N ASP A 118 16.98 8.75 -14.35
CA ASP A 118 18.23 8.27 -14.97
C ASP A 118 18.07 6.92 -15.70
N HIS A 119 17.21 6.03 -15.19
CA HIS A 119 17.00 4.69 -15.77
C HIS A 119 16.03 4.67 -16.96
N GLY A 120 15.39 5.79 -17.29
CA GLY A 120 14.18 5.81 -18.09
C GLY A 120 14.29 5.36 -19.55
N HIS A 121 15.39 5.69 -20.24
CA HIS A 121 15.40 5.63 -21.71
C HIS A 121 16.74 5.28 -22.38
N GLY A 122 17.67 4.68 -21.64
CA GLY A 122 18.90 4.12 -22.21
C GLY A 122 19.90 5.18 -22.72
N VAL A 123 19.94 5.42 -24.05
CA VAL A 123 20.99 6.25 -24.72
C VAL A 123 20.58 7.73 -24.88
N ARG A 124 19.29 8.05 -24.75
CA ARG A 124 18.80 9.44 -24.83
C ARG A 124 18.83 10.10 -23.45
N ASP A 125 19.06 11.41 -23.45
CA ASP A 125 18.99 12.21 -22.23
C ASP A 125 17.52 12.25 -21.73
N PRO A 126 17.23 11.82 -20.50
CA PRO A 126 15.87 11.79 -19.96
C PRO A 126 15.22 13.18 -19.87
N ALA A 127 16.02 14.26 -19.74
CA ALA A 127 15.51 15.62 -19.76
C ALA A 127 14.87 15.98 -21.11
N GLU A 128 15.43 15.49 -22.22
CA GLU A 128 14.88 15.76 -23.56
C GLU A 128 13.49 15.14 -23.72
N ILE A 129 13.26 13.97 -23.14
CA ILE A 129 12.02 13.21 -23.31
C ILE A 129 10.88 13.88 -22.56
N VAL A 130 11.11 14.30 -21.31
CA VAL A 130 10.09 15.07 -20.58
C VAL A 130 9.80 16.39 -21.30
N LEU A 131 10.81 17.08 -21.82
CA LEU A 131 10.63 18.32 -22.60
C LEU A 131 9.81 18.09 -23.89
N GLU A 132 9.98 16.95 -24.56
CA GLU A 132 9.17 16.56 -25.72
C GLU A 132 7.70 16.38 -25.36
N VAL A 133 7.39 15.73 -24.23
CA VAL A 133 6.00 15.58 -23.74
C VAL A 133 5.40 16.93 -23.37
N LEU A 134 6.14 17.76 -22.62
CA LEU A 134 5.70 19.11 -22.27
C LEU A 134 5.41 19.95 -23.52
N ALA A 135 6.22 19.82 -24.56
CA ALA A 135 6.01 20.51 -25.83
C ALA A 135 4.81 19.96 -26.61
N ALA A 136 4.61 18.64 -26.63
CA ALA A 136 3.48 18.00 -27.30
C ALA A 136 2.12 18.44 -26.72
N PHE A 137 2.08 18.73 -25.42
CA PHE A 137 0.89 19.25 -24.74
C PHE A 137 0.75 20.78 -24.79
N GLY A 138 1.74 21.51 -25.33
CA GLY A 138 1.76 22.97 -25.38
C GLY A 138 2.08 23.65 -24.05
N ALA A 139 2.51 22.89 -23.03
CA ALA A 139 3.03 23.43 -21.76
C ALA A 139 4.37 24.13 -21.97
N VAL A 140 5.14 23.71 -22.99
CA VAL A 140 6.42 24.29 -23.40
C VAL A 140 6.42 24.58 -24.89
N THR A 141 7.11 25.64 -25.29
CA THR A 141 7.37 25.99 -26.70
C THR A 141 8.85 25.79 -27.00
N VAL A 142 9.14 25.36 -28.23
CA VAL A 142 10.52 25.19 -28.72
C VAL A 142 10.78 26.21 -29.83
N GLU A 143 11.50 27.28 -29.51
CA GLU A 143 11.85 28.34 -30.47
C GLU A 143 13.37 28.40 -30.63
N ALA A 144 13.86 28.20 -31.86
CA ALA A 144 15.30 28.20 -32.16
C ALA A 144 16.13 27.25 -31.27
N GLY A 145 15.55 26.12 -30.86
CA GLY A 145 16.19 25.15 -29.97
C GLY A 145 16.16 25.52 -28.48
N GLN A 146 15.46 26.59 -28.11
CA GLN A 146 15.24 26.97 -26.71
C GLN A 146 13.84 26.57 -26.25
N HIS A 147 13.78 25.89 -25.10
CA HIS A 147 12.54 25.55 -24.42
C HIS A 147 12.07 26.72 -23.57
N ARG A 148 10.79 27.10 -23.70
CA ARG A 148 10.16 28.16 -22.90
C ARG A 148 8.81 27.72 -22.38
N ILE A 149 8.60 27.84 -21.08
CA ILE A 149 7.32 27.54 -20.44
C ILE A 149 6.23 28.53 -20.91
N THR A 150 5.05 27.99 -21.22
CA THR A 150 3.88 28.78 -21.63
C THR A 150 3.04 29.16 -20.41
N SER A 151 2.01 29.99 -20.60
CA SER A 151 1.02 30.23 -19.54
C SER A 151 0.29 28.96 -19.12
N LEU A 152 0.04 28.05 -20.08
CA LEU A 152 -0.56 26.74 -19.80
C LEU A 152 0.38 25.86 -18.98
N GLY A 153 1.68 25.85 -19.28
CA GLY A 153 2.67 25.12 -18.48
C GLY A 153 2.81 25.65 -17.06
N ARG A 154 2.77 26.97 -16.86
CA ARG A 154 2.75 27.57 -15.51
C ARG A 154 1.49 27.18 -14.73
N TRP A 155 0.33 27.24 -15.38
CA TRP A 155 -0.92 26.80 -14.77
C TRP A 155 -0.88 25.31 -14.40
N ALA A 156 -0.42 24.44 -15.30
CA ALA A 156 -0.29 23.01 -15.07
C ALA A 156 0.67 22.69 -13.91
N CYS A 157 1.80 23.39 -13.82
CA CYS A 157 2.75 23.24 -12.72
C CYS A 157 2.09 23.49 -11.35
N GLN A 158 1.28 24.54 -11.25
CA GLN A 158 0.53 24.85 -10.04
C GLN A 158 -0.52 23.79 -9.75
N GLN A 159 -1.32 23.41 -10.75
CA GLN A 159 -2.37 22.40 -10.57
C GLN A 159 -1.82 21.03 -10.15
N ILE A 160 -0.70 20.58 -10.72
CA ILE A 160 -0.06 19.32 -10.31
C ILE A 160 0.43 19.43 -8.87
N SER A 161 1.02 20.58 -8.48
CA SER A 161 1.44 20.80 -7.08
C SER A 161 0.26 20.70 -6.10
N ASP A 162 -0.91 21.21 -6.49
CA ASP A 162 -2.09 21.29 -5.62
C ASP A 162 -2.95 20.01 -5.64
N ARG A 163 -2.92 19.24 -6.74
CA ARG A 163 -3.86 18.16 -7.04
C ARG A 163 -3.20 16.83 -7.42
N ALA A 164 -1.90 16.64 -7.15
CA ALA A 164 -1.17 15.43 -7.53
C ALA A 164 -1.92 14.14 -7.12
N ALA A 165 -2.31 14.05 -5.85
CA ALA A 165 -3.04 12.89 -5.32
C ALA A 165 -4.37 12.64 -6.06
N GLU A 166 -5.12 13.69 -6.43
CA GLU A 166 -6.37 13.53 -7.20
C GLU A 166 -6.11 13.05 -8.64
N LEU A 167 -5.03 13.52 -9.25
CA LEU A 167 -4.66 13.19 -10.63
C LEU A 167 -4.12 11.76 -10.77
N ILE A 168 -3.47 11.26 -9.72
CA ILE A 168 -2.92 9.90 -9.64
C ILE A 168 -4.01 8.89 -9.25
N ASN A 169 -4.91 9.26 -8.32
CA ASN A 169 -5.93 8.35 -7.78
C ASN A 169 -7.22 8.21 -8.63
N ASP A 170 -7.23 8.74 -9.86
CA ASP A 170 -8.35 8.62 -10.82
C ASP A 170 -8.02 7.65 -11.99
N ALA A 171 -7.28 6.57 -11.72
CA ALA A 171 -7.74 5.29 -12.24
C ALA A 171 -9.21 5.13 -11.79
N PRO A 172 -10.15 4.67 -12.62
CA PRO A 172 -11.56 4.67 -12.24
C PRO A 172 -11.69 4.08 -10.85
N ALA A 173 -12.45 4.75 -9.98
CA ALA A 173 -12.86 4.27 -8.66
C ALA A 173 -13.73 2.98 -8.73
N ALA A 174 -13.38 2.05 -9.61
CA ALA A 174 -13.52 0.64 -9.41
C ALA A 174 -12.25 0.22 -8.65
N THR A 175 -12.26 -0.04 -7.35
CA THR A 175 -13.31 -0.77 -6.66
C THR A 175 -12.99 -0.80 -5.16
N ARG A 176 -13.59 0.10 -4.37
CA ARG A 176 -13.81 -0.22 -2.94
C ARG A 176 -14.85 -1.34 -2.92
N GLY A 177 -14.38 -2.57 -2.77
CA GLY A 177 -15.20 -3.79 -2.78
C GLY A 177 -15.02 -4.70 -3.99
N ALA A 178 -13.94 -4.63 -4.78
CA ALA A 178 -13.62 -5.74 -5.68
C ALA A 178 -12.82 -6.82 -4.95
N ARG A 179 -12.90 -8.02 -5.49
CA ARG A 179 -12.09 -9.16 -5.09
C ARG A 179 -11.17 -9.55 -6.23
N CYS A 180 -9.95 -9.92 -5.87
CA CYS A 180 -8.99 -10.53 -6.77
C CYS A 180 -9.04 -12.05 -6.57
N GLN A 181 -9.20 -12.79 -7.67
CA GLN A 181 -8.95 -14.23 -7.68
C GLN A 181 -7.54 -14.48 -8.19
N LEU A 182 -6.65 -14.89 -7.29
CA LEU A 182 -5.26 -15.20 -7.57
C LEU A 182 -5.04 -16.69 -7.68
N LYS A 183 -4.18 -17.10 -8.61
CA LYS A 183 -3.58 -18.43 -8.63
C LYS A 183 -2.12 -18.32 -8.23
N ILE A 184 -1.76 -19.01 -7.15
CA ILE A 184 -0.43 -19.05 -6.54
C ILE A 184 0.15 -20.44 -6.78
N SER A 185 1.26 -20.53 -7.52
CA SER A 185 1.86 -21.80 -7.94
C SER A 185 3.30 -21.91 -7.46
N LEU A 186 3.61 -22.95 -6.70
CA LEU A 186 4.97 -23.25 -6.25
C LEU A 186 5.78 -23.86 -7.40
N ARG A 187 6.93 -23.26 -7.71
CA ARG A 187 7.81 -23.70 -8.80
C ARG A 187 8.67 -24.89 -8.37
N TYR A 188 9.10 -25.65 -9.36
CA TYR A 188 10.06 -26.75 -9.22
C TYR A 188 9.62 -27.91 -8.31
N VAL A 189 8.33 -27.97 -7.96
CA VAL A 189 7.70 -29.04 -7.19
C VAL A 189 6.89 -29.98 -8.09
N HIS A 190 7.04 -31.29 -7.87
CA HIS A 190 6.33 -32.33 -8.60
C HIS A 190 5.76 -33.40 -7.65
N PRO A 191 4.45 -33.70 -7.71
CA PRO A 191 3.42 -33.15 -8.60
C PRO A 191 3.19 -31.64 -8.42
N VAL A 192 2.61 -30.97 -9.43
CA VAL A 192 2.40 -29.51 -9.39
C VAL A 192 1.59 -29.10 -8.16
N CYS A 193 2.14 -28.16 -7.38
CA CYS A 193 1.50 -27.58 -6.20
C CYS A 193 1.01 -26.14 -6.48
N TRP A 194 -0.28 -25.89 -6.27
CA TRP A 194 -0.88 -24.55 -6.42
C TRP A 194 -2.13 -24.36 -5.54
N ARG A 195 -2.46 -23.10 -5.28
CA ARG A 195 -3.66 -22.64 -4.55
C ARG A 195 -4.35 -21.55 -5.36
N ARG A 196 -5.68 -21.52 -5.33
CA ARG A 196 -6.51 -20.44 -5.89
C ARG A 196 -7.19 -19.76 -4.73
N ILE A 197 -6.82 -18.50 -4.54
CA ILE A 197 -7.19 -17.69 -3.40
C ILE A 197 -8.02 -16.52 -3.90
N GLN A 198 -9.09 -16.19 -3.18
CA GLN A 198 -9.85 -14.97 -3.38
C GLN A 198 -9.68 -14.08 -2.14
N LEU A 199 -9.43 -12.80 -2.38
CA LEU A 199 -9.21 -11.80 -1.34
C LEU A 199 -9.54 -10.38 -1.85
N PRO A 200 -9.71 -9.38 -0.97
CA PRO A 200 -10.02 -8.02 -1.39
C PRO A 200 -8.93 -7.44 -2.28
N SER A 201 -9.31 -6.65 -3.29
CA SER A 201 -8.33 -5.94 -4.12
C SER A 201 -7.56 -4.87 -3.36
N SER A 202 -8.10 -4.42 -2.23
CA SER A 202 -7.44 -3.49 -1.30
C SER A 202 -6.37 -4.16 -0.45
N ALA A 203 -6.24 -5.49 -0.49
CA ALA A 203 -5.29 -6.18 0.37
C ALA A 203 -3.84 -5.80 0.01
N THR A 204 -2.95 -5.72 1.00
CA THR A 204 -1.52 -5.39 0.79
C THR A 204 -0.73 -6.62 0.34
N LEU A 205 0.54 -6.43 -0.05
CA LEU A 205 1.44 -7.57 -0.27
C LEU A 205 1.81 -8.28 1.05
N GLY A 206 1.91 -7.55 2.17
CA GLY A 206 2.09 -8.13 3.50
C GLY A 206 0.93 -9.02 3.92
N GLU A 207 -0.31 -8.59 3.69
CA GLU A 207 -1.51 -9.44 3.89
C GLU A 207 -1.51 -10.66 2.98
N LEU A 208 -1.14 -10.49 1.69
CA LEU A 208 -1.00 -11.60 0.77
C LEU A 208 0.06 -12.60 1.23
N HIS A 209 1.16 -12.13 1.83
CA HIS A 209 2.18 -12.99 2.41
C HIS A 209 1.63 -13.87 3.54
N ARG A 210 0.93 -13.29 4.53
CA ARG A 210 0.26 -14.06 5.61
C ARG A 210 -0.68 -15.12 5.04
N ILE A 211 -1.42 -14.77 4.00
CA ILE A 211 -2.34 -15.69 3.30
C ILE A 211 -1.58 -16.81 2.59
N ILE A 212 -0.42 -16.54 1.99
CA ILE A 212 0.43 -17.56 1.38
C ILE A 212 0.94 -18.55 2.43
N GLN A 213 1.43 -18.07 3.57
CA GLN A 213 1.90 -18.93 4.67
C GLN A 213 0.81 -19.92 5.10
N ILE A 214 -0.40 -19.42 5.33
CA ILE A 214 -1.55 -20.27 5.69
C ILE A 214 -1.93 -21.25 4.56
N ALA A 215 -1.96 -20.78 3.31
CA ALA A 215 -2.37 -21.60 2.17
C ALA A 215 -1.36 -22.71 1.81
N PHE A 216 -0.10 -22.51 2.17
CA PHE A 216 1.03 -23.43 1.95
C PHE A 216 1.49 -24.13 3.24
N ASP A 217 0.81 -23.93 4.38
CA ASP A 217 1.09 -24.67 5.62
C ASP A 217 2.52 -24.47 6.14
N TRP A 218 2.99 -23.22 6.09
CA TRP A 218 4.29 -22.78 6.59
C TRP A 218 4.14 -21.86 7.82
N ASP A 219 5.22 -21.74 8.58
CA ASP A 219 5.24 -21.18 9.93
C ASP A 219 5.73 -19.72 9.98
N ASP A 220 6.10 -19.15 8.83
CA ASP A 220 6.57 -17.77 8.70
C ASP A 220 7.92 -17.46 9.40
N ASP A 221 8.79 -18.47 9.53
CA ASP A 221 10.06 -18.35 10.25
C ASP A 221 11.21 -17.72 9.43
N HIS A 222 11.04 -17.60 8.10
CA HIS A 222 12.09 -17.11 7.19
C HIS A 222 11.71 -15.85 6.42
N LEU A 223 12.73 -15.11 5.97
CA LEU A 223 12.56 -13.91 5.15
C LEU A 223 11.91 -14.20 3.79
N HIS A 224 11.14 -13.23 3.30
CA HIS A 224 10.52 -13.26 1.99
C HIS A 224 10.72 -11.97 1.19
N VAL A 225 10.38 -12.06 -0.10
CA VAL A 225 10.35 -10.91 -1.01
C VAL A 225 9.37 -11.15 -2.15
N PHE A 226 8.59 -10.13 -2.50
CA PHE A 226 7.79 -10.08 -3.72
C PHE A 226 8.55 -9.39 -4.85
N THR A 227 8.40 -9.89 -6.07
CA THR A 227 8.88 -9.21 -7.28
C THR A 227 7.69 -8.76 -8.12
N VAL A 228 7.46 -7.45 -8.17
CA VAL A 228 6.45 -6.82 -9.03
C VAL A 228 7.15 -6.08 -10.15
N GLY A 229 7.07 -6.60 -11.37
CA GLY A 229 7.82 -6.06 -12.51
C GLY A 229 9.33 -6.18 -12.29
N ARG A 230 9.99 -5.06 -11.94
CA ARG A 230 11.43 -4.97 -11.67
C ARG A 230 11.78 -4.66 -10.21
N ARG A 231 10.77 -4.51 -9.35
CA ARG A 231 10.90 -4.01 -7.98
C ARG A 231 10.75 -5.12 -6.96
N TRP A 232 11.40 -4.96 -5.82
CA TRP A 232 11.39 -5.92 -4.72
C TRP A 232 10.67 -5.32 -3.52
N TYR A 233 9.58 -5.94 -3.10
CA TYR A 233 8.77 -5.55 -1.95
C TYR A 233 8.96 -6.56 -0.82
N GLY A 234 9.05 -6.08 0.40
CA GLY A 234 9.21 -6.87 1.61
C GLY A 234 9.41 -5.95 2.82
N ASN A 235 9.74 -6.51 3.97
CA ASN A 235 9.93 -5.70 5.17
C ASN A 235 11.19 -4.78 5.07
N PRO A 236 11.06 -3.44 5.21
CA PRO A 236 12.17 -2.50 5.06
C PRO A 236 13.32 -2.70 6.06
N LEU A 237 13.07 -3.31 7.21
CA LEU A 237 14.10 -3.62 8.20
C LEU A 237 15.13 -4.63 7.69
N TYR A 238 14.79 -5.38 6.63
CA TYR A 238 15.63 -6.41 6.03
C TYR A 238 16.10 -6.07 4.60
N ASP A 239 16.28 -4.77 4.30
CA ASP A 239 16.87 -4.27 3.06
C ASP A 239 16.01 -4.50 1.80
N ALA A 240 14.69 -4.62 1.97
CA ALA A 240 13.75 -4.54 0.86
C ALA A 240 13.74 -3.13 0.25
N GLU A 241 13.55 -3.02 -1.07
CA GLU A 241 13.56 -1.72 -1.76
C GLU A 241 12.30 -0.90 -1.45
N TYR A 242 11.18 -1.58 -1.24
CA TYR A 242 9.87 -1.01 -0.95
C TYR A 242 9.16 -1.81 0.13
N ASP A 243 8.35 -1.13 0.95
CA ASP A 243 7.51 -1.77 1.96
C ASP A 243 6.36 -2.53 1.30
N GLU A 244 6.09 -3.74 1.77
CA GLU A 244 4.99 -4.57 1.26
C GLU A 244 3.61 -4.16 1.77
N ASP A 245 3.56 -3.40 2.86
CA ASP A 245 2.32 -2.86 3.41
C ASP A 245 1.89 -1.54 2.76
N ASP A 246 2.78 -0.91 1.98
CA ASP A 246 2.53 0.34 1.26
C ASP A 246 1.89 0.15 -0.13
N ILE A 247 1.60 -1.10 -0.54
CA ILE A 247 1.05 -1.38 -1.88
C ILE A 247 -0.07 -2.42 -1.87
N THR A 248 -1.19 -2.09 -2.51
CA THR A 248 -2.37 -2.94 -2.61
C THR A 248 -2.35 -3.85 -3.85
N LEU A 249 -3.14 -4.93 -3.85
CA LEU A 249 -3.29 -5.80 -5.02
C LEU A 249 -3.89 -5.09 -6.23
N ALA A 250 -4.79 -4.14 -6.02
CA ALA A 250 -5.35 -3.30 -7.08
C ALA A 250 -4.25 -2.53 -7.80
N GLU A 251 -3.32 -1.94 -7.04
CA GLU A 251 -2.14 -1.26 -7.57
C GLU A 251 -1.18 -2.26 -8.23
N VAL A 252 -0.80 -3.33 -7.53
CA VAL A 252 0.11 -4.38 -8.04
C VAL A 252 -0.31 -4.91 -9.42
N PHE A 253 -1.59 -5.23 -9.62
CA PHE A 253 -2.09 -5.76 -10.90
C PHE A 253 -2.45 -4.68 -11.93
N THR A 254 -2.49 -3.41 -11.52
CA THR A 254 -2.39 -2.27 -12.46
C THR A 254 -0.95 -2.17 -13.00
N HIS A 255 0.05 -2.39 -12.15
CA HIS A 255 1.49 -2.29 -12.47
C HIS A 255 2.05 -3.51 -13.22
N SER A 256 1.59 -4.71 -12.89
CA SER A 256 1.99 -5.97 -13.54
C SER A 256 0.80 -6.67 -14.17
N ARG A 257 0.62 -6.48 -15.49
CA ARG A 257 -0.57 -6.93 -16.25
C ARG A 257 -0.81 -8.45 -16.29
N THR A 258 0.08 -9.30 -15.76
CA THR A 258 -0.10 -10.77 -15.86
C THR A 258 0.42 -11.62 -14.71
N SER A 259 1.50 -11.25 -14.01
CA SER A 259 2.06 -12.11 -12.95
C SER A 259 3.06 -11.38 -12.05
N ILE A 260 3.13 -11.76 -10.78
CA ILE A 260 4.16 -11.34 -9.83
C ILE A 260 4.88 -12.57 -9.25
N GLY A 261 6.12 -12.38 -8.82
CA GLY A 261 6.90 -13.41 -8.15
C GLY A 261 6.84 -13.24 -6.64
N TYR A 262 6.94 -14.35 -5.90
CA TYR A 262 7.12 -14.35 -4.45
C TYR A 262 8.18 -15.40 -4.09
N ILE A 263 9.17 -15.03 -3.30
CA ILE A 263 10.20 -15.93 -2.79
C ILE A 263 10.05 -15.97 -1.28
N TYR A 264 9.89 -17.17 -0.75
CA TYR A 264 9.89 -17.45 0.69
C TYR A 264 11.13 -18.28 1.02
N ASP A 265 11.69 -18.04 2.21
CA ASP A 265 12.99 -18.56 2.65
C ASP A 265 14.11 -18.19 1.66
N LEU A 266 14.85 -17.12 1.94
CA LEU A 266 15.97 -16.70 1.07
C LEU A 266 17.16 -17.68 1.10
N GLY A 267 17.18 -18.65 2.03
CA GLY A 267 18.10 -19.77 2.05
C GLY A 267 17.71 -20.84 1.04
N ASP A 268 16.54 -21.47 1.23
CA ASP A 268 16.07 -22.58 0.37
C ASP A 268 15.41 -22.12 -0.93
N THR A 269 14.99 -20.86 -0.98
CA THR A 269 14.45 -20.15 -2.16
C THR A 269 13.18 -20.78 -2.71
N TRP A 270 12.14 -20.90 -1.90
CA TRP A 270 10.82 -21.37 -2.35
C TRP A 270 10.13 -20.32 -3.23
N ARG A 271 10.09 -20.59 -4.55
CA ARG A 271 9.60 -19.62 -5.55
C ARG A 271 8.16 -19.86 -5.95
N HIS A 272 7.35 -18.82 -5.89
CA HIS A 272 5.96 -18.83 -6.31
C HIS A 272 5.73 -17.90 -7.49
N ASP A 273 4.87 -18.34 -8.40
CA ASP A 273 4.23 -17.47 -9.39
C ASP A 273 2.81 -17.15 -8.93
N ILE A 274 2.46 -15.86 -8.94
CA ILE A 274 1.15 -15.36 -8.57
C ILE A 274 0.54 -14.69 -9.80
N ILE A 275 -0.64 -15.16 -10.20
CA ILE A 275 -1.35 -14.70 -11.40
C ILE A 275 -2.75 -14.26 -11.01
N LEU A 276 -3.15 -13.05 -11.42
CA LEU A 276 -4.54 -12.61 -11.36
C LEU A 276 -5.34 -13.33 -12.46
N GLU A 277 -6.28 -14.18 -12.06
CA GLU A 277 -7.15 -14.89 -13.00
C GLU A 277 -8.43 -14.12 -13.30
N GLN A 278 -9.00 -13.45 -12.30
CA GLN A 278 -10.27 -12.74 -12.41
C GLN A 278 -10.40 -11.65 -11.34
N THR A 279 -11.10 -10.56 -11.67
CA THR A 279 -11.60 -9.56 -10.71
C THR A 279 -13.12 -9.66 -10.67
N THR A 280 -13.71 -9.69 -9.47
CA THR A 280 -15.17 -9.75 -9.26
C THR A 280 -15.63 -8.66 -8.32
N ASP A 281 -16.91 -8.30 -8.40
CA ASP A 281 -17.55 -7.48 -7.37
C ASP A 281 -17.62 -8.25 -6.04
N ALA A 282 -17.69 -7.52 -4.92
CA ALA A 282 -17.88 -8.12 -3.61
C ALA A 282 -19.19 -8.90 -3.54
N ASP A 283 -19.08 -10.18 -3.18
CA ASP A 283 -20.22 -11.02 -2.84
C ASP A 283 -20.43 -10.99 -1.32
N PRO A 284 -21.50 -10.38 -0.80
CA PRO A 284 -21.75 -10.32 0.64
C PRO A 284 -21.90 -11.71 1.29
N ASP A 285 -22.13 -12.77 0.51
CA ASP A 285 -22.31 -14.14 1.02
C ASP A 285 -20.98 -14.93 1.15
N HIS A 286 -19.85 -14.40 0.66
CA HIS A 286 -18.53 -15.05 0.76
C HIS A 286 -17.60 -14.27 1.69
N SER A 287 -17.05 -14.92 2.72
CA SER A 287 -15.96 -14.37 3.54
C SER A 287 -14.63 -14.42 2.79
N ASP A 288 -13.90 -13.32 2.76
CA ASP A 288 -12.51 -13.29 2.31
C ASP A 288 -11.57 -13.25 3.54
N PRO A 289 -10.31 -13.69 3.41
CA PRO A 289 -9.75 -14.43 2.29
C PRO A 289 -10.23 -15.89 2.27
N VAL A 290 -10.36 -16.49 1.08
CA VAL A 290 -10.80 -17.88 0.92
C VAL A 290 -10.03 -18.63 -0.16
N CYS A 291 -9.65 -19.87 0.14
CA CYS A 291 -9.16 -20.83 -0.84
C CYS A 291 -10.34 -21.49 -1.58
N LEU A 292 -10.45 -21.18 -2.87
CA LEU A 292 -11.50 -21.67 -3.75
C LEU A 292 -11.18 -23.06 -4.33
N ALA A 293 -9.89 -23.33 -4.55
CA ALA A 293 -9.40 -24.60 -5.07
C ALA A 293 -7.89 -24.73 -4.86
N GLY A 294 -7.37 -25.95 -4.97
CA GLY A 294 -5.94 -26.18 -4.98
C GLY A 294 -5.61 -27.59 -5.45
N ARG A 295 -4.32 -27.86 -5.61
CA ARG A 295 -3.80 -29.19 -5.90
C ARG A 295 -2.36 -29.28 -5.45
N GLY A 296 -1.95 -30.49 -5.10
CA GLY A 296 -0.57 -30.83 -4.81
C GLY A 296 -0.25 -30.58 -3.35
N ASP A 297 0.47 -31.54 -2.80
CA ASP A 297 0.98 -31.49 -1.44
C ASP A 297 2.11 -30.45 -1.39
N VAL A 298 2.33 -29.87 -0.22
CA VAL A 298 3.30 -28.80 0.00
C VAL A 298 4.45 -29.34 0.86
N PRO A 299 5.72 -29.01 0.57
CA PRO A 299 6.82 -29.43 1.41
C PRO A 299 6.66 -28.82 2.80
N VAL A 300 6.87 -29.62 3.84
CA VAL A 300 6.89 -29.13 5.21
C VAL A 300 8.20 -28.37 5.41
N GLU A 301 8.10 -27.16 5.95
CA GLU A 301 9.22 -26.26 6.20
C GLU A 301 10.35 -26.92 7.00
N ASP A 302 11.60 -26.57 6.68
CA ASP A 302 12.84 -27.13 7.27
C ASP A 302 13.00 -28.67 7.19
N THR A 303 12.12 -29.35 6.47
CA THR A 303 12.20 -30.79 6.23
C THR A 303 12.36 -31.09 4.75
N HIS A 304 13.21 -32.07 4.44
CA HIS A 304 13.55 -32.36 3.04
C HIS A 304 12.68 -33.45 2.42
N ASP A 305 11.96 -34.24 3.24
CA ASP A 305 11.27 -35.45 2.81
C ASP A 305 9.78 -35.51 3.25
N GLU A 306 9.28 -34.50 3.97
CA GLU A 306 7.90 -34.48 4.47
C GLU A 306 7.01 -33.53 3.66
N TRP A 307 5.75 -33.94 3.48
CA TRP A 307 4.79 -33.25 2.63
C TRP A 307 3.43 -33.19 3.33
N SER A 308 2.85 -31.99 3.43
CA SER A 308 1.50 -31.75 3.92
C SER A 308 0.49 -31.90 2.78
N ALA A 309 -0.51 -32.76 3.00
CA ALA A 309 -1.55 -33.01 2.01
C ALA A 309 -2.45 -31.79 1.81
N PHE A 310 -2.87 -31.53 0.57
CA PHE A 310 -3.81 -30.44 0.30
C PHE A 310 -5.18 -30.68 0.98
N ASP A 311 -5.55 -29.80 1.91
CA ASP A 311 -6.86 -29.76 2.55
C ASP A 311 -7.44 -28.34 2.47
N GLN A 312 -8.38 -28.15 1.54
CA GLN A 312 -9.05 -26.87 1.33
C GLN A 312 -9.85 -26.41 2.56
N ALA A 313 -10.48 -27.34 3.28
CA ALA A 313 -11.32 -26.99 4.43
C ALA A 313 -10.47 -26.54 5.61
N ALA A 314 -9.35 -27.22 5.87
CA ALA A 314 -8.40 -26.83 6.90
C ALA A 314 -7.72 -25.48 6.60
N ILE A 315 -7.37 -25.22 5.33
CA ILE A 315 -6.85 -23.90 4.91
C ILE A 315 -7.89 -22.82 5.18
N ASN A 316 -9.15 -23.02 4.75
CA ASN A 316 -10.20 -22.01 4.94
C ASN A 316 -10.54 -21.77 6.42
N ALA A 317 -10.45 -22.79 7.27
CA ALA A 317 -10.63 -22.61 8.71
C ALA A 317 -9.56 -21.69 9.31
N ARG A 318 -8.31 -21.79 8.86
CA ARG A 318 -7.20 -20.92 9.31
C ARG A 318 -7.23 -19.53 8.68
N LEU A 319 -7.67 -19.42 7.43
CA LEU A 319 -7.87 -18.10 6.81
C LEU A 319 -8.97 -17.30 7.51
N ALA A 320 -10.01 -17.98 8.02
CA ALA A 320 -11.07 -17.32 8.79
C ALA A 320 -10.54 -16.69 10.10
N THR A 321 -9.60 -17.34 10.79
CA THR A 321 -9.00 -16.78 12.01
C THR A 321 -8.13 -15.56 11.73
N LEU A 322 -7.48 -15.48 10.56
CA LEU A 322 -6.72 -14.30 10.15
C LEU A 322 -7.64 -13.09 9.95
N ALA A 323 -8.79 -13.28 9.29
CA ALA A 323 -9.77 -12.21 9.10
C ALA A 323 -10.35 -11.68 10.42
N GLU A 324 -10.53 -12.57 11.41
CA GLU A 324 -10.89 -12.17 12.78
C GLU A 324 -9.78 -11.34 13.43
N GLY A 325 -8.52 -11.76 13.29
CA GLY A 325 -7.35 -11.00 13.78
C GLY A 325 -7.22 -9.61 13.17
N ASP A 326 -7.26 -9.48 11.83
CA ASP A 326 -7.21 -8.18 11.14
C ASP A 326 -8.37 -7.26 11.58
N SER A 327 -9.57 -7.83 11.78
CA SER A 327 -10.72 -7.07 12.30
C SER A 327 -10.49 -6.59 13.74
N HIS A 328 -9.80 -7.37 14.57
CA HIS A 328 -9.44 -6.97 15.93
C HIS A 328 -8.40 -5.85 15.92
N HIS A 329 -7.36 -5.93 15.07
CA HIS A 329 -6.36 -4.86 14.94
C HIS A 329 -7.01 -3.54 14.49
N GLN A 330 -7.91 -3.59 13.51
CA GLN A 330 -8.66 -2.40 13.08
C GLN A 330 -9.52 -1.81 14.22
N LEU A 331 -10.23 -2.66 14.96
CA LEU A 331 -11.01 -2.21 16.12
C LEU A 331 -10.12 -1.60 17.22
N LEU A 332 -8.93 -2.15 17.42
CA LEU A 332 -7.96 -1.65 18.39
C LEU A 332 -7.43 -0.27 17.97
N ASP A 333 -7.12 -0.08 16.70
CA ASP A 333 -6.69 1.21 16.15
C ASP A 333 -7.79 2.27 16.30
N ASP A 334 -9.04 1.94 16.00
CA ASP A 334 -10.19 2.83 16.19
C ASP A 334 -10.35 3.24 17.67
N ASP A 335 -10.11 2.30 18.60
CA ASP A 335 -10.12 2.57 20.03
C ASP A 335 -8.96 3.49 20.45
N VAL A 336 -7.75 3.26 19.95
CA VAL A 336 -6.59 4.15 20.17
C VAL A 336 -6.90 5.56 19.65
N GLN A 337 -7.43 5.70 18.44
CA GLN A 337 -7.82 7.01 17.89
C GLN A 337 -8.92 7.69 18.72
N THR A 338 -9.87 6.91 19.23
CA THR A 338 -10.90 7.44 20.13
C THR A 338 -10.28 7.98 21.42
N ILE A 339 -9.34 7.25 22.03
CA ILE A 339 -8.62 7.70 23.23
C ILE A 339 -7.85 8.99 22.95
N LEU A 340 -7.19 9.08 21.78
CA LEU A 340 -6.36 10.22 21.40
C LEU A 340 -7.15 11.40 20.84
N THR A 341 -8.48 11.30 20.77
CA THR A 341 -9.32 12.38 20.25
C THR A 341 -9.14 13.65 21.08
N ASP A 342 -8.76 14.74 20.42
CA ASP A 342 -8.43 16.03 21.03
C ASP A 342 -7.26 16.03 22.04
N ALA A 343 -6.42 14.99 22.05
CA ALA A 343 -5.16 14.97 22.79
C ALA A 343 -4.01 15.45 21.89
N TYR A 344 -3.30 16.51 22.28
CA TYR A 344 -2.21 17.07 21.47
C TYR A 344 -0.86 16.92 22.16
N GLY A 345 -0.09 15.93 21.70
CA GLY A 345 1.28 15.67 22.15
C GLY A 345 1.35 14.76 23.37
N GLU A 346 2.53 14.16 23.57
CA GLU A 346 2.76 12.99 24.43
C GLU A 346 2.20 13.11 25.86
N ALA A 347 2.24 14.31 26.47
CA ALA A 347 1.71 14.51 27.83
C ALA A 347 0.17 14.51 27.90
N GLU A 348 -0.50 15.10 26.89
CA GLU A 348 -1.96 15.09 26.80
C GLU A 348 -2.45 13.69 26.41
N GLU A 349 -1.75 13.02 25.49
CA GLU A 349 -2.02 11.64 25.07
C GLU A 349 -1.92 10.66 26.25
N LEU A 350 -0.87 10.75 27.06
CA LEU A 350 -0.71 9.92 28.27
C LEU A 350 -1.84 10.16 29.28
N THR A 351 -2.30 11.41 29.41
CA THR A 351 -3.42 11.78 30.29
C THR A 351 -4.74 11.22 29.77
N ALA A 352 -4.95 11.24 28.45
CA ALA A 352 -6.13 10.67 27.81
C ALA A 352 -6.19 9.15 28.04
N PHE A 353 -5.07 8.45 27.81
CA PHE A 353 -4.94 7.02 28.13
C PHE A 353 -5.24 6.72 29.60
N LEU A 354 -4.61 7.46 30.53
CA LEU A 354 -4.87 7.26 31.96
C LEU A 354 -6.35 7.41 32.30
N THR A 355 -7.02 8.42 31.72
CA THR A 355 -8.43 8.72 31.98
C THR A 355 -9.33 7.58 31.53
N VAL A 356 -9.16 7.11 30.30
CA VAL A 356 -9.97 6.00 29.75
C VAL A 356 -9.70 4.71 30.51
N LEU A 357 -8.44 4.40 30.81
CA LEU A 357 -8.07 3.21 31.56
C LEU A 357 -8.65 3.22 32.98
N GLU A 358 -8.68 4.37 33.67
CA GLU A 358 -9.27 4.46 35.02
C GLU A 358 -10.80 4.37 35.03
N ASP A 359 -11.47 4.77 33.95
CA ASP A 359 -12.94 4.72 33.85
C ASP A 359 -13.43 3.34 33.41
N GLU A 360 -12.76 2.71 32.45
CA GLU A 360 -13.18 1.43 31.86
C GLU A 360 -12.66 0.20 32.65
N ILE A 361 -11.49 0.28 33.29
CA ILE A 361 -10.96 -0.84 34.09
C ILE A 361 -11.55 -0.81 35.51
N ALA A 362 -12.30 -1.86 35.84
CA ALA A 362 -12.87 -2.05 37.17
C ALA A 362 -11.81 -2.48 38.22
N PHE A 363 -11.01 -1.54 38.71
CA PHE A 363 -10.06 -1.81 39.79
C PHE A 363 -10.75 -2.16 41.12
N PRO A 364 -10.18 -3.09 41.94
CA PRO A 364 -8.95 -3.81 41.70
C PRO A 364 -9.13 -5.01 40.76
N VAL A 365 -8.15 -5.23 39.88
CA VAL A 365 -8.15 -6.30 38.87
C VAL A 365 -6.95 -7.24 39.06
N THR A 366 -7.07 -8.48 38.63
CA THR A 366 -5.98 -9.47 38.72
C THR A 366 -5.15 -9.45 37.45
N ALA A 367 -3.82 -9.47 37.59
CA ALA A 367 -2.87 -9.55 36.49
C ALA A 367 -1.74 -10.51 36.84
N THR A 368 -0.88 -10.79 35.87
CA THR A 368 0.36 -11.53 36.04
C THR A 368 1.53 -10.59 35.76
N LEU A 369 2.59 -10.68 36.57
CA LEU A 369 3.85 -9.97 36.39
C LEU A 369 4.96 -11.01 36.40
N LEU A 370 5.64 -11.22 35.27
CA LEU A 370 6.70 -12.23 35.12
C LEU A 370 6.27 -13.60 35.66
N GLY A 371 5.07 -14.04 35.30
CA GLY A 371 4.48 -15.31 35.75
C GLY A 371 3.92 -15.32 37.18
N SER A 372 4.00 -14.22 37.94
CA SER A 372 3.47 -14.13 39.32
C SER A 372 2.17 -13.35 39.39
N HIS A 373 1.16 -13.89 40.08
CA HIS A 373 -0.12 -13.19 40.27
C HIS A 373 0.01 -11.94 41.14
N VAL A 374 -0.52 -10.83 40.64
CA VAL A 374 -0.60 -9.55 41.34
C VAL A 374 -2.01 -8.98 41.24
N VAL A 375 -2.39 -8.17 42.22
CA VAL A 375 -3.65 -7.41 42.19
C VAL A 375 -3.33 -5.95 41.90
N VAL A 376 -3.77 -5.44 40.76
CA VAL A 376 -3.63 -4.05 40.36
C VAL A 376 -4.77 -3.25 40.98
N THR A 377 -4.44 -2.12 41.59
CA THR A 377 -5.38 -1.29 42.38
C THR A 377 -5.62 0.09 41.77
N GLY A 378 -5.03 0.36 40.62
CA GLY A 378 -5.18 1.58 39.84
C GLY A 378 -3.86 2.00 39.19
N LEU A 379 -3.94 3.05 38.36
CA LEU A 379 -2.84 3.53 37.55
C LEU A 379 -2.41 4.94 37.97
N THR A 380 -1.26 5.36 37.49
CA THR A 380 -0.69 6.72 37.65
C THR A 380 0.18 7.00 36.45
N ALA A 381 0.08 8.19 35.87
CA ALA A 381 1.07 8.69 34.93
C ALA A 381 2.34 9.11 35.65
N ASN A 382 3.49 8.90 35.01
CA ASN A 382 4.76 9.48 35.40
C ASN A 382 5.17 10.55 34.38
N ASP A 383 4.93 11.81 34.69
CA ASP A 383 5.19 12.94 33.79
C ASP A 383 6.67 13.06 33.39
N ASP A 384 7.60 12.55 34.20
CA ASP A 384 9.05 12.62 33.91
C ASP A 384 9.48 11.58 32.87
N THR A 385 8.83 10.41 32.84
CA THR A 385 9.17 9.32 31.90
C THR A 385 8.14 9.13 30.80
N LEU A 386 7.02 9.85 30.86
CA LEU A 386 5.87 9.71 29.97
C LEU A 386 5.33 8.27 29.89
N GLU A 387 5.26 7.60 31.04
CA GLU A 387 4.83 6.20 31.14
C GLU A 387 3.69 6.02 32.15
N LEU A 388 2.82 5.06 31.89
CA LEU A 388 1.82 4.59 32.86
C LEU A 388 2.42 3.56 33.81
N ARG A 389 2.14 3.77 35.10
CA ARG A 389 2.57 2.89 36.18
C ARG A 389 1.39 2.36 36.97
N ALA A 390 1.41 1.06 37.24
CA ALA A 390 0.37 0.35 37.94
C ALA A 390 0.71 0.17 39.43
N ARG A 391 -0.19 0.56 40.33
CA ARG A 391 -0.10 0.26 41.76
C ARG A 391 -0.54 -1.19 41.99
N SER A 392 0.38 -2.06 42.33
CA SER A 392 0.13 -3.50 42.47
C SER A 392 0.37 -4.01 43.88
N LYS A 393 -0.31 -5.11 44.22
CA LYS A 393 -0.11 -5.88 45.45
C LYS A 393 0.17 -7.34 45.08
N GLY A 394 1.41 -7.77 45.29
CA GLY A 394 1.85 -9.16 45.14
C GLY A 394 1.95 -9.89 46.49
N GLN A 395 2.52 -11.09 46.47
CA GLN A 395 2.76 -11.88 47.69
C GLN A 395 3.76 -11.19 48.64
N ASP A 396 4.77 -10.51 48.09
CA ASP A 396 5.86 -9.91 48.85
C ASP A 396 5.59 -8.46 49.30
N GLY A 397 4.45 -7.88 48.93
CA GLY A 397 4.07 -6.53 49.37
C GLY A 397 3.34 -5.70 48.32
N ARG A 398 3.30 -4.38 48.55
CA ARG A 398 2.77 -3.39 47.60
C ARG A 398 3.93 -2.73 46.85
N GLY A 399 3.75 -2.46 45.58
CA GLY A 399 4.73 -1.79 44.75
C GLY A 399 4.08 -1.05 43.58
N THR A 400 4.94 -0.47 42.76
CA THR A 400 4.55 0.18 41.51
C THR A 400 5.39 -0.45 40.41
N VAL A 401 4.76 -0.86 39.33
CA VAL A 401 5.40 -1.50 38.16
C VAL A 401 4.99 -0.77 36.88
N ALA A 402 5.74 -0.95 35.80
CA ALA A 402 5.32 -0.42 34.50
C ALA A 402 4.01 -1.11 34.10
N PHE A 403 3.09 -0.37 33.51
CA PHE A 403 1.83 -0.95 33.04
C PHE A 403 2.08 -1.94 31.88
N THR A 404 3.09 -1.69 31.06
CA THR A 404 3.54 -2.55 29.96
C THR A 404 4.00 -3.93 30.41
N ASP A 405 4.56 -4.07 31.63
CA ASP A 405 5.07 -5.34 32.17
C ASP A 405 3.95 -6.29 32.67
N LEU A 406 2.69 -5.86 32.64
CA LEU A 406 1.56 -6.64 33.14
C LEU A 406 0.93 -7.48 32.04
N GLU A 407 0.52 -8.69 32.40
CA GLU A 407 -0.28 -9.56 31.55
C GLU A 407 -1.68 -9.72 32.15
N PHE A 408 -2.71 -9.49 31.34
CA PHE A 408 -4.10 -9.65 31.72
C PHE A 408 -4.74 -10.85 31.01
N PRO A 409 -5.80 -11.46 31.56
CA PRO A 409 -6.49 -12.56 30.89
C PRO A 409 -7.07 -12.13 29.54
N ALA A 410 -6.76 -12.85 28.45
CA ALA A 410 -7.26 -12.54 27.11
C ALA A 410 -8.81 -12.47 27.05
N GLY A 411 -9.36 -11.58 26.22
CA GLY A 411 -10.80 -11.35 26.10
C GLY A 411 -11.43 -10.58 27.27
N THR A 412 -10.62 -9.92 28.11
CA THR A 412 -11.09 -9.01 29.16
C THR A 412 -10.87 -7.54 28.75
N VAL A 413 -11.62 -6.62 29.38
CA VAL A 413 -11.51 -5.17 29.08
C VAL A 413 -10.11 -4.67 29.40
N GLU A 414 -9.56 -5.09 30.54
CA GLU A 414 -8.21 -4.75 30.96
C GLU A 414 -7.13 -5.27 30.01
N ALA A 415 -7.29 -6.46 29.42
CA ALA A 415 -6.36 -6.96 28.41
C ALA A 415 -6.45 -6.19 27.10
N TRP A 416 -7.66 -5.82 26.67
CA TRP A 416 -7.88 -5.06 25.44
C TRP A 416 -7.30 -3.65 25.53
N LEU A 417 -7.59 -2.93 26.62
CA LEU A 417 -7.08 -1.57 26.81
C LEU A 417 -5.57 -1.55 27.11
N HIS A 418 -5.04 -2.62 27.71
CA HIS A 418 -3.60 -2.81 27.83
C HIS A 418 -2.95 -3.00 26.45
N ALA A 419 -3.55 -3.82 25.57
CA ALA A 419 -3.11 -3.97 24.19
C ALA A 419 -3.18 -2.65 23.41
N ALA A 420 -4.22 -1.83 23.60
CA ALA A 420 -4.33 -0.51 22.98
C ALA A 420 -3.19 0.42 23.43
N TYR A 421 -2.84 0.39 24.71
CA TYR A 421 -1.70 1.16 25.22
C TYR A 421 -0.36 0.65 24.68
N LEU A 422 -0.17 -0.66 24.54
CA LEU A 422 1.02 -1.23 23.90
C LEU A 422 1.10 -0.86 22.41
N ALA A 423 -0.02 -0.89 21.69
CA ALA A 423 -0.09 -0.49 20.28
C ALA A 423 0.29 0.99 20.10
N TYR A 424 -0.21 1.87 20.97
CA TYR A 424 0.19 3.29 21.01
C TYR A 424 1.71 3.48 21.17
N LEU A 425 2.35 2.63 21.97
CA LEU A 425 3.80 2.66 22.16
C LEU A 425 4.59 1.94 21.04
N GLY A 426 3.90 1.29 20.09
CA GLY A 426 4.52 0.48 19.04
C GLY A 426 5.10 -0.85 19.54
N ASP A 427 4.59 -1.38 20.65
CA ASP A 427 5.11 -2.58 21.34
C ASP A 427 4.04 -3.70 21.46
N LEU A 428 3.05 -3.70 20.56
CA LEU A 428 2.05 -4.78 20.51
C LEU A 428 2.68 -6.04 19.87
N THR A 429 2.82 -7.10 20.67
CA THR A 429 3.53 -8.33 20.28
C THR A 429 2.63 -9.55 20.12
N SER A 430 1.33 -9.44 20.39
CA SER A 430 0.38 -10.53 20.32
C SER A 430 -0.95 -10.06 19.76
N ASP A 431 -1.66 -10.96 19.06
CA ASP A 431 -2.99 -10.64 18.53
C ASP A 431 -3.98 -10.29 19.66
N PRO A 432 -4.56 -9.08 19.63
CA PRO A 432 -5.50 -8.64 20.64
C PRO A 432 -6.82 -9.38 20.46
N VAL A 433 -7.42 -9.81 21.57
CA VAL A 433 -8.75 -10.45 21.56
C VAL A 433 -9.72 -9.56 22.31
N PRO A 434 -10.76 -9.00 21.64
CA PRO A 434 -11.70 -8.11 22.29
C PRO A 434 -12.60 -8.88 23.26
N PRO A 435 -13.13 -8.20 24.29
CA PRO A 435 -14.20 -8.76 25.11
C PRO A 435 -15.41 -9.13 24.26
N ALA A 436 -16.11 -10.20 24.63
CA ALA A 436 -17.22 -10.77 23.83
C ALA A 436 -18.39 -9.80 23.54
N GLU A 437 -18.51 -8.69 24.26
CA GLU A 437 -19.52 -7.63 24.07
C GLU A 437 -18.87 -6.25 23.87
N TRP A 438 -17.63 -6.19 23.38
CA TRP A 438 -16.94 -4.94 23.09
C TRP A 438 -17.38 -4.38 21.75
N ASP A 439 -17.97 -3.20 21.77
CA ASP A 439 -18.52 -2.49 20.61
C ASP A 439 -17.68 -1.25 20.21
N GLY A 440 -16.48 -1.14 20.77
CA GLY A 440 -15.56 -0.01 20.59
C GLY A 440 -15.79 1.12 21.60
N LEU A 441 -14.77 1.94 21.82
CA LEU A 441 -14.81 3.10 22.70
C LEU A 441 -15.65 4.24 22.13
N TRP A 442 -15.72 4.37 20.81
CA TRP A 442 -16.52 5.42 20.16
C TRP A 442 -18.00 5.36 20.56
N THR A 443 -18.58 4.17 20.78
CA THR A 443 -19.99 4.07 21.21
C THR A 443 -20.21 4.58 22.64
N ARG A 444 -19.14 4.65 23.45
CA ARG A 444 -19.16 5.05 24.85
C ARG A 444 -18.71 6.50 25.04
N TRP A 445 -17.78 6.98 24.22
CA TRP A 445 -17.10 8.27 24.36
C TRP A 445 -17.31 9.26 23.19
N GLY A 446 -17.84 8.80 22.06
CA GLY A 446 -17.99 9.59 20.82
C GLY A 446 -19.26 10.43 20.66
#